data_AF-A0A177HN67-F1
#
_entry.id   AF-A0A177HN67-F1
#
_cell.length_a   1.000
_cell.length_b   1.000
_cell.length_c   1.000
_cell.angle_alpha   90.00
_cell.angle_beta   90.00
_cell.angle_gamma   90.00
#
_symmetry.space_group_name_H-M   'P 1'
#
loop_
_entity.id
_entity.type
_entity.pdbx_description
1 polymer ?
#
loop_
_entity_poly.entity_id
_entity_poly.type
_entity_poly.pdbx_seq_one_letter_code
_entity_poly.pdbx_strand_id
1 'polypeptide(L)'
;MAVSGIDYAALFAATPSPYLVLGPDLVIVEVNQAYLDATMRTREDLIGQHIFDAFPDNPADPEADGVRNLNTSLQRVLASRVPDTMALQKYDIPVMGRPDAFEERWWSPINTPVFGPDGSVAWIIHRVEDVTAFVKARATRAQTPIALRAEREALEAELYARARELQLLNEELRQAHTREREVAVTLQEAMLQAPDLARHQDVAVRYLPATGSLNVCGDWYDMVDLPGGRFAVAVGDVVGHGLEAAAVMGMLRSALSAAIRALERPAQALDVLGLYARSVEGALNTTAVQALVDPESRLIIYSNAGHLPPVLVHADGGCELLDRATDPPLAVRPQHVPSPQATATYGPGDTLVLYTDGLVERRGEDIDAGLARLAGVLGEGSRLDPGHLADSLLTRLGLAGGGRDDTALIIVRL
;
A
#
# COMPACT_ATOMS: atom_id res chain seq x y z
N MET A 1 1.70 24.89 -26.64
CA MET A 1 0.46 25.28 -27.34
C MET A 1 -0.33 24.01 -27.59
N ALA A 2 -1.42 23.81 -26.86
CA ALA A 2 -2.29 22.64 -27.02
C ALA A 2 -3.06 22.77 -28.34
N VAL A 3 -3.07 21.72 -29.15
CA VAL A 3 -3.91 21.63 -30.34
C VAL A 3 -5.36 21.53 -29.85
N SER A 4 -6.05 22.67 -29.72
CA SER A 4 -7.48 22.69 -29.40
C SER A 4 -8.27 22.35 -30.66
N GLY A 5 -9.01 21.24 -30.64
CA GLY A 5 -9.89 20.84 -31.74
C GLY A 5 -9.84 19.36 -32.13
N ILE A 6 -9.16 18.51 -31.36
CA ILE A 6 -9.19 17.06 -31.62
C ILE A 6 -10.53 16.50 -31.20
N ASP A 7 -11.30 16.01 -32.16
CA ASP A 7 -12.53 15.25 -31.92
C ASP A 7 -12.18 13.81 -31.53
N TYR A 8 -12.09 13.58 -30.22
CA TYR A 8 -11.78 12.26 -29.67
C TYR A 8 -12.86 11.22 -29.94
N ALA A 9 -14.12 11.63 -30.13
CA ALA A 9 -15.20 10.72 -30.49
C ALA A 9 -15.02 10.22 -31.92
N ALA A 10 -14.71 11.12 -32.85
CA ALA A 10 -14.37 10.75 -34.23
C ALA A 10 -13.11 9.86 -34.29
N LEU A 11 -12.07 10.15 -33.50
CA LEU A 11 -10.87 9.31 -33.42
C LEU A 11 -11.17 7.92 -32.88
N PHE A 12 -11.90 7.81 -31.78
CA PHE A 12 -12.28 6.52 -31.19
C PHE A 12 -13.10 5.68 -32.18
N ALA A 13 -14.10 6.30 -32.81
CA ALA A 13 -14.94 5.65 -33.82
C ALA A 13 -14.14 5.14 -35.02
N ALA A 14 -13.11 5.89 -35.46
CA ALA A 14 -12.27 5.54 -36.61
C ALA A 14 -11.07 4.63 -36.26
N THR A 15 -10.83 4.33 -34.98
CA THR A 15 -9.69 3.51 -34.58
C THR A 15 -9.85 2.08 -35.10
N PRO A 16 -8.82 1.49 -35.75
CA PRO A 16 -8.97 0.22 -36.47
C PRO A 16 -8.99 -1.02 -35.56
N SER A 17 -8.57 -0.91 -34.30
CA SER A 17 -8.67 -2.02 -33.36
C SER A 17 -10.06 -2.06 -32.69
N PRO A 18 -10.64 -3.23 -32.45
CA PRO A 18 -11.88 -3.37 -31.70
C PRO A 18 -11.76 -2.85 -30.27
N TYR A 19 -12.57 -1.85 -29.92
CA TYR A 19 -12.67 -1.31 -28.56
C TYR A 19 -14.12 -1.21 -28.09
N LEU A 20 -14.27 -1.53 -26.81
CA LEU A 20 -15.49 -1.34 -26.05
C LEU A 20 -15.13 -0.67 -24.72
N VAL A 21 -15.99 0.24 -24.25
CA VAL A 21 -15.82 0.97 -22.99
C VAL A 21 -16.89 0.52 -22.01
N LEU A 22 -16.44 0.16 -20.82
CA LEU A 22 -17.29 -0.29 -19.72
C LEU A 22 -17.31 0.73 -18.59
N GLY A 23 -18.47 0.88 -17.95
CA GLY A 23 -18.59 1.44 -16.61
C GLY A 23 -17.99 0.51 -15.55
N PRO A 24 -17.81 1.00 -14.30
CA PRO A 24 -17.38 0.17 -13.18
C PRO A 24 -18.37 -0.94 -12.81
N ASP A 25 -19.62 -0.78 -13.23
CA ASP A 25 -20.72 -1.76 -13.17
C ASP A 25 -20.71 -2.75 -14.34
N LEU A 26 -19.68 -2.70 -15.19
CA LEU A 26 -19.50 -3.51 -16.40
C LEU A 26 -20.62 -3.36 -17.43
N VAL A 27 -21.33 -2.23 -17.39
CA VAL A 27 -22.27 -1.82 -18.44
C VAL A 27 -21.52 -1.17 -19.58
N ILE A 28 -21.87 -1.54 -20.80
CA ILE A 28 -21.26 -1.01 -22.02
C ILE A 28 -21.76 0.42 -22.25
N VAL A 29 -20.84 1.38 -22.21
CA VAL A 29 -21.16 2.81 -22.37
C VAL A 29 -20.77 3.36 -23.73
N GLU A 30 -19.80 2.74 -24.40
CA GLU A 30 -19.30 3.18 -25.71
C GLU A 30 -18.66 2.02 -26.47
N VAL A 31 -18.73 2.01 -27.79
CA VAL A 31 -18.21 0.96 -28.68
C VAL A 31 -17.82 1.56 -30.02
N ASN A 32 -16.66 1.16 -30.56
CA ASN A 32 -16.20 1.66 -31.85
C ASN A 32 -16.62 0.77 -33.02
N GLN A 33 -16.48 1.28 -34.24
CA GLN A 33 -16.92 0.58 -35.44
C GLN A 33 -16.22 -0.78 -35.62
N ALA A 34 -14.91 -0.85 -35.35
CA ALA A 34 -14.14 -2.09 -35.46
C ALA A 34 -14.66 -3.20 -34.53
N TYR A 35 -15.17 -2.87 -33.33
CA TYR A 35 -15.75 -3.84 -32.41
C TYR A 35 -17.12 -4.34 -32.89
N LEU A 36 -17.94 -3.45 -33.42
CA LEU A 36 -19.23 -3.82 -34.04
C LEU A 36 -19.03 -4.78 -35.20
N ASP A 37 -18.05 -4.49 -36.06
CA ASP A 37 -17.71 -5.32 -37.22
C ASP A 37 -17.17 -6.69 -36.78
N ALA A 38 -16.31 -6.73 -35.75
CA ALA A 38 -15.73 -7.98 -35.25
C ALA A 38 -16.76 -8.91 -34.59
N THR A 39 -17.73 -8.34 -33.87
CA THR A 39 -18.76 -9.09 -33.13
C THR A 39 -20.06 -9.26 -33.90
N MET A 40 -20.20 -8.66 -35.08
CA MET A 40 -21.42 -8.66 -35.88
C MET A 40 -22.64 -8.11 -35.11
N ARG A 41 -22.41 -7.10 -34.27
CA ARG A 41 -23.44 -6.45 -33.44
C ARG A 41 -23.67 -5.01 -33.90
N THR A 42 -24.83 -4.45 -33.56
CA THR A 42 -25.06 -3.01 -33.71
C THR A 42 -24.81 -2.28 -32.40
N ARG A 43 -24.59 -0.97 -32.50
CA ARG A 43 -24.44 -0.10 -31.33
C ARG A 43 -25.67 -0.17 -30.41
N GLU A 44 -26.86 -0.15 -30.98
CA GLU A 44 -28.14 -0.21 -30.26
C GLU A 44 -28.28 -1.51 -29.46
N ASP A 45 -27.69 -2.61 -29.94
CA ASP A 45 -27.72 -3.91 -29.25
C ASP A 45 -26.78 -3.99 -28.03
N LEU A 46 -25.81 -3.07 -27.92
CA LEU A 46 -24.72 -3.15 -26.94
C LEU A 46 -24.80 -2.05 -25.89
N ILE A 47 -25.08 -0.81 -26.29
CA ILE A 47 -25.07 0.32 -25.35
C ILE A 47 -26.12 0.12 -24.26
N GLY A 48 -25.69 0.27 -23.01
CA GLY A 48 -26.54 0.11 -21.83
C GLY A 48 -26.77 -1.34 -21.38
N GLN A 49 -26.23 -2.33 -22.11
CA GLN A 49 -26.25 -3.73 -21.69
C GLN A 49 -25.05 -4.05 -20.80
N HIS A 50 -25.23 -4.98 -19.87
CA HIS A 50 -24.12 -5.59 -19.16
C HIS A 50 -23.32 -6.49 -20.13
N ILE A 51 -21.99 -6.48 -20.05
CA ILE A 51 -21.14 -7.19 -21.02
C ILE A 51 -21.46 -8.68 -21.14
N PHE A 52 -21.77 -9.36 -20.04
CA PHE A 52 -22.08 -10.80 -20.05
C PHE A 52 -23.52 -11.11 -20.42
N ASP A 53 -24.42 -10.13 -20.42
CA ASP A 53 -25.77 -10.28 -20.98
C ASP A 53 -25.69 -10.12 -22.50
N ALA A 54 -24.86 -9.19 -22.98
CA ALA A 54 -24.59 -9.02 -24.39
C ALA A 54 -23.81 -10.20 -24.99
N PHE A 55 -22.89 -10.79 -24.24
CA PHE A 55 -22.03 -11.90 -24.66
C PHE A 55 -22.01 -13.01 -23.58
N PRO A 56 -23.05 -13.85 -23.48
CA PRO A 56 -23.02 -15.00 -22.57
C PRO A 56 -22.09 -16.10 -23.08
N ASP A 57 -21.66 -17.01 -22.20
CA ASP A 57 -20.96 -18.23 -22.60
C ASP A 57 -21.86 -19.12 -23.48
N ASN A 58 -21.23 -19.87 -24.39
CA ASN A 58 -21.93 -20.81 -25.25
C ASN A 58 -22.47 -22.00 -24.41
N PRO A 59 -23.80 -22.15 -24.24
CA PRO A 59 -24.37 -23.20 -23.40
C PRO A 59 -24.15 -24.61 -23.95
N ALA A 60 -23.78 -24.74 -25.23
CA ALA A 60 -23.45 -26.02 -25.85
C ALA A 60 -21.99 -26.46 -25.61
N ASP A 61 -21.14 -25.58 -25.06
CA ASP A 61 -19.75 -25.88 -24.71
C ASP A 61 -19.60 -25.98 -23.17
N PRO A 62 -19.55 -27.19 -22.59
CA PRO A 62 -19.44 -27.36 -21.15
C PRO A 62 -18.09 -26.90 -20.56
N GLU A 63 -17.08 -26.68 -21.40
CA GLU A 63 -15.76 -26.17 -20.99
C GLU A 63 -15.64 -24.65 -21.21
N ALA A 64 -16.72 -23.97 -21.60
CA ALA A 64 -16.71 -22.52 -21.77
C ALA A 64 -16.33 -21.81 -20.45
N ASP A 65 -15.28 -21.00 -20.51
CA ASP A 65 -14.79 -20.23 -19.37
C ASP A 65 -14.56 -18.74 -19.71
N GLY A 66 -15.10 -18.30 -20.86
CA GLY A 66 -14.94 -16.95 -21.39
C GLY A 66 -15.47 -15.88 -20.46
N VAL A 67 -16.73 -16.03 -20.00
CA VAL A 67 -17.35 -15.11 -19.02
C VAL A 67 -16.53 -15.08 -17.74
N ARG A 68 -16.19 -16.24 -17.18
CA ARG A 68 -15.46 -16.34 -15.91
C ARG A 68 -14.11 -15.62 -16.00
N ASN A 69 -13.31 -15.96 -17.00
CA ASN A 69 -11.95 -15.45 -17.15
C ASN A 69 -11.96 -13.93 -17.44
N LEU A 70 -12.88 -13.46 -18.29
CA LEU A 70 -13.03 -12.04 -18.57
C LEU A 70 -13.52 -11.26 -17.34
N ASN A 71 -14.49 -11.79 -16.59
CA ASN A 71 -14.96 -11.17 -15.35
C ASN A 71 -13.82 -11.04 -14.33
N THR A 72 -13.03 -12.10 -14.12
CA THR A 72 -11.87 -12.05 -13.24
C THR A 72 -10.85 -10.99 -13.68
N SER A 73 -10.63 -10.83 -14.98
CA SER A 73 -9.77 -9.77 -15.51
C SER A 73 -10.32 -8.36 -15.24
N LEU A 74 -11.59 -8.12 -15.54
CA LEU A 74 -12.25 -6.82 -15.35
C LEU A 74 -12.29 -6.42 -13.86
N GLN A 75 -12.63 -7.36 -12.97
CA GLN A 75 -12.62 -7.12 -11.52
C GLN A 75 -11.20 -6.82 -11.00
N ARG A 76 -10.16 -7.49 -11.53
CA ARG A 76 -8.77 -7.16 -11.20
C ARG A 76 -8.38 -5.76 -11.63
N VAL A 77 -8.83 -5.29 -12.79
CA VAL A 77 -8.58 -3.91 -13.23
C VAL A 77 -9.24 -2.89 -12.29
N LEU A 78 -10.49 -3.13 -11.88
CA LEU A 78 -11.19 -2.27 -10.91
C LEU A 78 -10.48 -2.21 -9.56
N ALA A 79 -10.03 -3.37 -9.05
CA ALA A 79 -9.38 -3.45 -7.75
C ALA A 79 -7.94 -2.91 -7.77
N SER A 80 -7.14 -3.32 -8.75
CA SER A 80 -5.70 -3.01 -8.80
C SER A 80 -5.38 -1.68 -9.46
N ARG A 81 -6.28 -1.13 -10.28
CA ARG A 81 -6.06 0.08 -11.08
C ARG A 81 -4.88 -0.03 -12.06
N VAL A 82 -4.53 -1.24 -12.48
CA VAL A 82 -3.46 -1.52 -13.45
C VAL A 82 -4.06 -2.27 -14.66
N PRO A 83 -3.55 -2.09 -15.89
CA PRO A 83 -3.99 -2.88 -17.03
C PRO A 83 -3.78 -4.39 -16.83
N ASP A 84 -4.74 -5.20 -17.26
CA ASP A 84 -4.67 -6.67 -17.21
C ASP A 84 -4.72 -7.22 -18.65
N THR A 85 -3.68 -7.95 -19.05
CA THR A 85 -3.60 -8.63 -20.34
C THR A 85 -3.99 -10.09 -20.16
N MET A 86 -5.00 -10.52 -20.91
CA MET A 86 -5.47 -11.90 -20.89
C MET A 86 -4.71 -12.74 -21.92
N ALA A 87 -4.58 -14.03 -21.64
CA ALA A 87 -4.16 -14.99 -22.65
C ALA A 87 -5.21 -15.09 -23.78
N LEU A 88 -4.83 -15.77 -24.86
CA LEU A 88 -5.75 -16.09 -25.95
C LEU A 88 -6.95 -16.88 -25.42
N GLN A 89 -8.15 -16.33 -25.58
CA GLN A 89 -9.39 -16.86 -25.02
C GLN A 89 -10.31 -17.33 -26.15
N LYS A 90 -10.73 -18.60 -26.10
CA LYS A 90 -11.87 -19.06 -26.89
C LYS A 90 -13.13 -18.49 -26.25
N TYR A 91 -13.89 -17.69 -26.99
CA TYR A 91 -15.13 -17.11 -26.50
C TYR A 91 -16.06 -16.89 -27.67
N ASP A 92 -16.99 -17.82 -27.83
CA ASP A 92 -17.89 -17.81 -28.97
C ASP A 92 -18.86 -16.64 -28.88
N ILE A 93 -19.20 -16.05 -30.03
CA ILE A 93 -20.15 -14.93 -30.09
C ILE A 93 -21.54 -15.42 -30.50
N PRO A 94 -22.63 -14.96 -29.86
CA PRO A 94 -23.98 -15.29 -30.28
C PRO A 94 -24.29 -14.80 -31.69
N VAL A 95 -25.01 -15.61 -32.48
CA VAL A 95 -25.48 -15.24 -33.81
C VAL A 95 -26.82 -14.54 -33.71
N MET A 96 -26.88 -13.27 -34.13
CA MET A 96 -28.10 -12.47 -34.07
C MET A 96 -29.27 -13.11 -34.83
N GLY A 97 -30.45 -13.11 -34.20
CA GLY A 97 -31.67 -13.72 -34.72
C GLY A 97 -31.74 -15.25 -34.61
N ARG A 98 -30.74 -15.90 -34.00
CA ARG A 98 -30.70 -17.35 -33.74
C ARG A 98 -30.24 -17.62 -32.31
N PRO A 99 -31.16 -17.72 -31.33
CA PRO A 99 -30.83 -17.81 -29.91
C PRO A 99 -29.88 -18.96 -29.53
N ASP A 100 -29.91 -20.06 -30.27
CA ASP A 100 -29.12 -21.27 -29.98
C ASP A 100 -27.85 -21.40 -30.85
N ALA A 101 -27.51 -20.37 -31.63
CA ALA A 101 -26.36 -20.41 -32.55
C ALA A 101 -25.25 -19.50 -32.05
N PHE A 102 -24.04 -20.06 -31.96
CA PHE A 102 -22.82 -19.37 -31.60
C PHE A 102 -21.78 -19.53 -32.70
N GLU A 103 -20.99 -18.50 -32.95
CA GLU A 103 -19.84 -18.56 -33.85
C GLU A 103 -18.56 -18.68 -33.04
N GLU A 104 -17.78 -19.74 -33.30
CA GLU A 104 -16.49 -19.93 -32.65
C GLU A 104 -15.53 -18.79 -32.99
N ARG A 105 -15.08 -18.11 -31.93
CA ARG A 105 -14.13 -16.99 -32.00
C ARG A 105 -13.03 -17.13 -30.95
N TRP A 106 -11.86 -16.59 -31.30
CA TRP A 106 -10.66 -16.57 -30.49
C TRP A 106 -10.14 -15.14 -30.35
N TRP A 107 -9.99 -14.69 -29.11
CA TRP A 107 -9.72 -13.30 -28.78
C TRP A 107 -8.44 -13.14 -27.99
N SER A 108 -7.70 -12.06 -28.22
CA SER A 108 -6.62 -11.60 -27.33
C SER A 108 -7.03 -10.28 -26.64
N PRO A 109 -7.55 -10.35 -25.40
CA PRO A 109 -8.04 -9.18 -24.68
C PRO A 109 -6.97 -8.44 -23.87
N ILE A 110 -7.11 -7.12 -23.80
CA ILE A 110 -6.41 -6.26 -22.84
C ILE A 110 -7.44 -5.31 -22.21
N ASN A 111 -7.50 -5.29 -20.88
CA ASN A 111 -8.41 -4.44 -20.11
C ASN A 111 -7.62 -3.31 -19.43
N THR A 112 -7.94 -2.06 -19.75
CA THR A 112 -7.16 -0.89 -19.31
C THR A 112 -8.04 0.09 -18.53
N PRO A 113 -7.68 0.48 -17.29
CA PRO A 113 -8.46 1.44 -16.53
C PRO A 113 -8.28 2.87 -17.09
N VAL A 114 -9.36 3.65 -17.05
CA VAL A 114 -9.38 5.08 -17.34
C VAL A 114 -9.82 5.80 -16.07
N PHE A 115 -8.98 6.73 -15.59
CA PHE A 115 -9.20 7.40 -14.32
C PHE A 115 -10.06 8.65 -14.43
N GLY A 116 -10.93 8.85 -13.44
CA GLY A 116 -11.64 10.09 -13.20
C GLY A 116 -10.77 11.15 -12.51
N PRO A 117 -11.27 12.38 -12.35
CA PRO A 117 -10.55 13.47 -11.66
C PRO A 117 -10.17 13.18 -10.20
N ASP A 118 -10.88 12.23 -9.57
CA ASP A 118 -10.67 11.78 -8.19
C ASP A 118 -9.68 10.59 -8.08
N GLY A 119 -9.10 10.15 -9.21
CA GLY A 119 -8.21 8.99 -9.26
C GLY A 119 -8.90 7.63 -9.15
N SER A 120 -10.24 7.59 -9.13
CA SER A 120 -11.01 6.35 -9.22
C SER A 120 -11.08 5.86 -10.67
N VAL A 121 -11.33 4.56 -10.88
CA VAL A 121 -11.57 4.02 -12.22
C VAL A 121 -12.95 4.48 -12.68
N ALA A 122 -12.97 5.43 -13.61
CA ALA A 122 -14.20 5.93 -14.20
C ALA A 122 -14.70 4.97 -15.29
N TRP A 123 -13.79 4.42 -16.10
CA TRP A 123 -14.11 3.51 -17.20
C TRP A 123 -13.05 2.41 -17.36
N ILE A 124 -13.40 1.34 -18.07
CA ILE A 124 -12.44 0.35 -18.56
C ILE A 124 -12.51 0.31 -20.08
N ILE A 125 -11.35 0.46 -20.74
CA ILE A 125 -11.21 0.17 -22.17
C ILE A 125 -10.90 -1.32 -22.32
N HIS A 126 -11.83 -2.05 -22.91
CA HIS A 126 -11.68 -3.43 -23.34
C HIS A 126 -11.25 -3.46 -24.81
N ARG A 127 -9.98 -3.78 -25.06
CA ARG A 127 -9.45 -4.02 -26.41
C ARG A 127 -9.49 -5.51 -26.68
N VAL A 128 -9.99 -5.91 -27.85
CA VAL A 128 -9.88 -7.29 -28.32
C VAL A 128 -9.25 -7.36 -29.71
N GLU A 129 -8.42 -8.36 -29.91
CA GLU A 129 -7.94 -8.72 -31.24
C GLU A 129 -8.54 -10.06 -31.64
N ASP A 130 -9.30 -10.07 -32.74
CA ASP A 130 -9.85 -11.30 -33.31
C ASP A 130 -8.74 -12.04 -34.06
N VAL A 131 -8.27 -13.14 -33.48
CA VAL A 131 -7.26 -14.01 -34.09
C VAL A 131 -7.87 -15.29 -34.64
N THR A 132 -9.20 -15.36 -34.75
CA THR A 132 -9.95 -16.52 -35.27
C THR A 132 -9.46 -16.91 -36.66
N ALA A 133 -9.24 -15.95 -37.56
CA ALA A 133 -8.72 -16.26 -38.90
C ALA A 133 -7.29 -16.79 -38.84
N PHE A 134 -6.44 -16.33 -37.91
CA PHE A 134 -5.10 -16.88 -37.72
C PHE A 134 -5.17 -18.31 -37.16
N VAL A 135 -6.04 -18.57 -36.18
CA VAL A 135 -6.30 -19.91 -35.62
C VAL A 135 -6.88 -20.85 -36.69
N LYS A 136 -7.91 -20.42 -37.45
CA LYS A 136 -8.59 -21.19 -38.49
C LYS A 136 -7.76 -21.35 -39.78
N ALA A 137 -7.05 -20.32 -40.26
CA ALA A 137 -6.17 -20.40 -41.44
C ALA A 137 -4.93 -21.24 -41.16
N ARG A 138 -4.48 -21.32 -39.90
CA ARG A 138 -3.45 -22.25 -39.45
C ARG A 138 -3.96 -23.70 -39.45
N ALA A 139 -5.24 -23.91 -39.13
CA ALA A 139 -5.94 -25.19 -39.33
C ALA A 139 -6.19 -25.55 -40.81
N THR A 140 -6.40 -24.58 -41.71
CA THR A 140 -6.68 -24.81 -43.15
C THR A 140 -5.43 -24.81 -44.06
N ARG A 141 -4.30 -24.22 -43.66
CA ARG A 141 -2.98 -24.36 -44.34
C ARG A 141 -2.39 -25.77 -44.22
N ALA A 142 -3.12 -26.71 -43.62
CA ALA A 142 -2.82 -28.15 -43.50
C ALA A 142 -2.97 -28.95 -44.81
N GLN A 143 -2.62 -28.37 -45.97
CA GLN A 143 -2.49 -29.07 -47.26
C GLN A 143 -1.01 -29.16 -47.65
N THR A 144 -0.22 -29.94 -46.90
CA THR A 144 1.21 -30.29 -47.16
C THR A 144 1.51 -31.61 -46.41
N PRO A 145 2.50 -32.44 -46.80
CA PRO A 145 2.59 -33.86 -46.45
C PRO A 145 2.57 -34.20 -44.95
N ILE A 146 2.01 -35.37 -44.65
CA ILE A 146 1.63 -35.92 -43.32
C ILE A 146 2.71 -35.77 -42.22
N ALA A 147 4.01 -35.81 -42.55
CA ALA A 147 5.09 -35.72 -41.55
C ALA A 147 5.25 -34.33 -40.91
N LEU A 148 5.10 -33.25 -41.70
CA LEU A 148 5.22 -31.86 -41.21
C LEU A 148 3.96 -31.39 -40.47
N ARG A 149 2.84 -32.12 -40.61
CA ARG A 149 1.59 -31.88 -39.89
C ARG A 149 1.70 -32.26 -38.42
N ALA A 150 2.27 -33.45 -38.14
CA ALA A 150 2.46 -33.93 -36.77
C ALA A 150 3.44 -33.05 -35.97
N GLU A 151 4.56 -32.62 -36.57
CA GLU A 151 5.54 -31.75 -35.92
C GLU A 151 4.97 -30.35 -35.60
N ARG A 152 4.07 -29.83 -36.45
CA ARG A 152 3.49 -28.50 -36.28
C ARG A 152 2.27 -28.47 -35.36
N GLU A 153 1.40 -29.48 -35.42
CA GLU A 153 0.33 -29.70 -34.43
C GLU A 153 0.95 -29.90 -33.03
N ALA A 154 2.09 -30.61 -32.94
CA ALA A 154 2.84 -30.74 -31.70
C ALA A 154 3.40 -29.39 -31.20
N LEU A 155 3.98 -28.55 -32.08
CA LEU A 155 4.49 -27.23 -31.70
C LEU A 155 3.38 -26.26 -31.26
N GLU A 156 2.17 -26.37 -31.83
CA GLU A 156 1.02 -25.56 -31.47
C GLU A 156 0.41 -25.98 -30.14
N ALA A 157 0.21 -27.29 -29.94
CA ALA A 157 -0.17 -27.83 -28.65
C ALA A 157 0.85 -27.45 -27.57
N GLU A 158 2.14 -27.47 -27.91
CA GLU A 158 3.22 -27.03 -27.02
C GLU A 158 3.10 -25.53 -26.71
N LEU A 159 2.93 -24.64 -27.69
CA LEU A 159 2.80 -23.20 -27.43
C LEU A 159 1.57 -22.84 -26.58
N TYR A 160 0.42 -23.49 -26.82
CA TYR A 160 -0.77 -23.33 -25.98
C TYR A 160 -0.55 -23.88 -24.58
N ALA A 161 0.07 -25.05 -24.46
CA ALA A 161 0.43 -25.64 -23.17
C ALA A 161 1.37 -24.70 -22.40
N ARG A 162 2.37 -24.11 -23.07
CA ARG A 162 3.31 -23.14 -22.49
C ARG A 162 2.65 -21.84 -22.07
N ALA A 163 1.74 -21.28 -22.88
CA ALA A 163 1.01 -20.08 -22.53
C ALA A 163 0.11 -20.31 -21.29
N ARG A 164 -0.55 -21.47 -21.22
CA ARG A 164 -1.36 -21.87 -20.06
C ARG A 164 -0.50 -22.11 -18.83
N GLU A 165 0.63 -22.78 -18.98
CA GLU A 165 1.62 -23.01 -17.91
C GLU A 165 2.14 -21.68 -17.36
N LEU A 166 2.53 -20.75 -18.22
CA LEU A 166 2.97 -19.40 -17.81
C LEU A 166 1.87 -18.61 -17.10
N GLN A 167 0.61 -18.75 -17.52
CA GLN A 167 -0.51 -18.09 -16.86
C GLN A 167 -0.74 -18.66 -15.46
N LEU A 168 -0.71 -19.99 -15.32
CA LEU A 168 -0.84 -20.67 -14.04
C LEU A 168 0.30 -20.28 -13.10
N LEU A 169 1.55 -20.31 -13.58
CA LEU A 169 2.73 -19.89 -12.81
C LEU A 169 2.65 -18.42 -12.38
N ASN A 170 2.20 -17.52 -13.26
CA ASN A 170 2.02 -16.11 -12.90
C ASN A 170 0.91 -15.91 -11.85
N GLU A 171 -0.17 -16.67 -11.93
CA GLU A 171 -1.24 -16.62 -10.94
C GLU A 171 -0.77 -17.19 -9.59
N GLU A 172 -0.08 -18.32 -9.59
CA GLU A 172 0.55 -18.90 -8.39
C GLU A 172 1.55 -17.92 -7.75
N LEU A 173 2.38 -17.25 -8.56
CA LEU A 173 3.33 -16.26 -8.09
C LEU A 173 2.62 -15.06 -7.44
N ARG A 174 1.54 -14.56 -8.07
CA ARG A 174 0.73 -13.45 -7.50
C ARG A 174 0.07 -13.86 -6.19
N GLN A 175 -0.49 -15.06 -6.11
CA GLN A 175 -1.09 -15.59 -4.89
C GLN A 175 -0.06 -15.76 -3.78
N ALA A 176 1.13 -16.28 -4.12
CA ALA A 176 2.24 -16.41 -3.18
C ALA A 176 2.67 -15.05 -2.62
N HIS A 177 2.85 -14.03 -3.47
CA HIS A 177 3.20 -12.67 -3.02
C HIS A 177 2.12 -12.01 -2.18
N THR A 178 0.84 -12.22 -2.53
CA THR A 178 -0.28 -11.68 -1.72
C THR A 178 -0.27 -12.30 -0.34
N ARG A 179 -0.09 -13.62 -0.25
CA ARG A 179 -0.03 -14.35 1.01
C ARG A 179 1.18 -13.97 1.85
N GLU A 180 2.34 -13.78 1.23
CA GLU A 180 3.55 -13.29 1.90
C GLU A 180 3.30 -11.91 2.53
N ARG A 181 2.67 -11.00 1.78
CA ARG A 181 2.31 -9.66 2.26
C ARG A 181 1.30 -9.70 3.41
N GLU A 182 0.27 -10.54 3.32
CA GLU A 182 -0.72 -10.72 4.40
C GLU A 182 -0.06 -11.23 5.70
N VAL A 183 0.84 -12.21 5.59
CA VAL A 183 1.60 -12.73 6.74
C VAL A 183 2.45 -11.63 7.36
N ALA A 184 3.15 -10.86 6.53
CA ALA A 184 4.06 -9.81 6.99
C ALA A 184 3.30 -8.69 7.74
N VAL A 185 2.17 -8.21 7.21
CA VAL A 185 1.30 -7.23 7.87
C VAL A 185 0.74 -7.78 9.18
N THR A 186 0.23 -9.01 9.18
CA THR A 186 -0.35 -9.64 10.39
C THR A 186 0.67 -9.75 11.52
N LEU A 187 1.91 -10.15 11.19
CA LEU A 187 3.00 -10.23 12.16
C LEU A 187 3.34 -8.87 12.74
N GLN A 188 3.43 -7.83 11.90
CA GLN A 188 3.75 -6.48 12.37
C GLN A 188 2.64 -5.89 13.23
N GLU A 189 1.37 -6.07 12.86
CA GLU A 189 0.23 -5.66 13.69
C GLU A 189 0.27 -6.34 15.06
N ALA A 190 0.59 -7.63 15.11
CA ALA A 190 0.80 -8.35 16.36
C ALA A 190 1.98 -7.78 17.17
N MET A 191 3.08 -7.42 16.49
CA MET A 191 4.27 -6.81 17.09
C MET A 191 4.07 -5.38 17.56
N LEU A 192 3.03 -4.66 17.11
CA LEU A 192 2.72 -3.28 17.51
C LEU A 192 1.55 -3.19 18.52
N GLN A 193 1.00 -4.32 18.95
CA GLN A 193 -0.02 -4.32 19.99
C GLN A 193 0.54 -3.68 21.27
N ALA A 194 -0.14 -2.62 21.72
CA ALA A 194 0.16 -1.89 22.96
C ALA A 194 -1.07 -1.99 23.89
N PRO A 195 -1.18 -3.04 24.73
CA PRO A 195 -2.38 -3.28 25.54
C PRO A 195 -2.70 -2.13 26.51
N ASP A 196 -1.67 -1.46 27.02
CA ASP A 196 -1.82 -0.34 27.96
C ASP A 196 -2.42 0.89 27.26
N LEU A 197 -2.13 1.10 25.98
CA LEU A 197 -2.66 2.22 25.17
C LEU A 197 -4.19 2.28 25.18
N ALA A 198 -4.87 1.13 25.17
CA ALA A 198 -6.32 1.05 25.14
C ALA A 198 -7.01 1.66 26.38
N ARG A 199 -6.25 1.96 27.44
CA ARG A 199 -6.74 2.54 28.69
C ARG A 199 -6.70 4.07 28.70
N HIS A 200 -6.04 4.69 27.72
CA HIS A 200 -5.81 6.13 27.68
C HIS A 200 -6.68 6.77 26.60
N GLN A 201 -7.65 7.59 27.01
CA GLN A 201 -8.52 8.35 26.09
C GLN A 201 -7.84 9.61 25.54
N ASP A 202 -6.83 10.09 26.27
CA ASP A 202 -6.07 11.30 25.98
C ASP A 202 -4.84 11.02 25.09
N VAL A 203 -4.82 9.87 24.42
CA VAL A 203 -3.72 9.44 23.55
C VAL A 203 -4.23 9.07 22.17
N ALA A 204 -3.54 9.55 21.14
CA ALA A 204 -3.76 9.14 19.76
C ALA A 204 -2.46 8.60 19.16
N VAL A 205 -2.59 7.52 18.38
CA VAL A 205 -1.48 6.94 17.62
C VAL A 205 -1.83 6.90 16.14
N ARG A 206 -0.85 7.20 15.29
CA ARG A 206 -0.91 6.96 13.86
C ARG A 206 0.34 6.22 13.43
N TYR A 207 0.13 5.23 12.57
CA TYR A 207 1.19 4.42 12.02
C TYR A 207 0.94 4.26 10.52
N LEU A 208 1.87 4.76 9.70
CA LEU A 208 1.77 4.81 8.25
C LEU A 208 2.99 4.15 7.63
N PRO A 209 2.87 2.94 7.06
CA PRO A 209 3.93 2.34 6.29
C PRO A 209 4.23 3.13 5.00
N ALA A 210 5.47 3.11 4.55
CA ALA A 210 5.93 3.70 3.30
C ALA A 210 5.20 3.10 2.09
N THR A 211 4.88 3.95 1.12
CA THR A 211 4.22 3.52 -0.13
C THR A 211 5.15 2.67 -1.00
N GLY A 212 4.69 1.48 -1.40
CA GLY A 212 5.37 0.61 -2.37
C GLY A 212 6.29 -0.48 -1.78
N SER A 213 6.47 -0.53 -0.46
CA SER A 213 7.15 -1.64 0.23
C SER A 213 6.19 -2.82 0.48
N LEU A 214 6.66 -3.90 1.11
CA LEU A 214 5.85 -5.01 1.64
C LEU A 214 4.83 -4.56 2.72
N ASN A 215 4.63 -3.25 2.92
CA ASN A 215 3.91 -2.63 4.03
C ASN A 215 4.48 -2.97 5.40
N VAL A 216 5.76 -3.39 5.46
CA VAL A 216 6.44 -3.75 6.70
C VAL A 216 7.64 -2.87 6.96
N CYS A 217 7.70 -2.37 8.19
CA CYS A 217 8.43 -1.18 8.59
C CYS A 217 9.33 -1.43 9.81
N GLY A 218 10.44 -0.68 9.89
CA GLY A 218 11.37 -0.65 11.02
C GLY A 218 10.96 0.26 12.18
N ASP A 219 10.05 1.22 11.96
CA ASP A 219 9.50 2.10 12.99
C ASP A 219 8.61 1.37 13.98
N TRP A 220 8.63 1.82 15.22
CA TRP A 220 7.69 1.40 16.23
C TRP A 220 7.31 2.50 17.19
N TYR A 221 6.27 2.20 17.94
CA TYR A 221 5.85 2.99 19.09
C TYR A 221 5.55 2.05 20.26
N ASP A 222 5.62 2.57 21.48
CA ASP A 222 5.16 1.86 22.66
C ASP A 222 4.55 2.80 23.70
N MET A 223 3.62 2.26 24.49
CA MET A 223 3.06 2.91 25.67
C MET A 223 3.00 1.89 26.80
N VAL A 224 3.57 2.24 27.95
CA VAL A 224 3.74 1.34 29.09
C VAL A 224 3.20 1.99 30.35
N ASP A 225 2.17 1.37 30.95
CA ASP A 225 1.66 1.77 32.26
C ASP A 225 2.65 1.38 33.36
N LEU A 226 2.89 2.29 34.30
CA LEU A 226 3.79 2.12 35.42
C LEU A 226 3.09 2.35 36.78
N PRO A 227 3.63 1.82 37.88
CA PRO A 227 3.09 2.06 39.21
C PRO A 227 3.04 3.55 39.57
N GLY A 228 1.99 3.95 40.29
CA GLY A 228 1.77 5.33 40.72
C GLY A 228 1.07 6.21 39.67
N GLY A 229 0.41 5.61 38.67
CA GLY A 229 -0.28 6.37 37.61
C GLY A 229 0.67 7.00 36.58
N ARG A 230 1.97 6.71 36.68
CA ARG A 230 2.97 7.08 35.70
C ARG A 230 2.82 6.22 34.45
N PHE A 231 3.29 6.73 33.33
CA PHE A 231 3.36 5.97 32.09
C PHE A 231 4.57 6.41 31.28
N ALA A 232 5.07 5.53 30.43
CA ALA A 232 6.11 5.86 29.47
C ALA A 232 5.57 5.75 28.05
N VAL A 233 6.06 6.63 27.19
CA VAL A 233 5.86 6.55 25.74
C VAL A 233 7.22 6.50 25.05
N ALA A 234 7.29 5.74 23.96
CA ALA A 234 8.52 5.60 23.19
C ALA A 234 8.22 5.48 21.71
N VAL A 235 9.15 5.98 20.89
CA VAL A 235 9.22 5.70 19.45
C VAL A 235 10.64 5.35 19.09
N GLY A 236 10.82 4.63 17.99
CA GLY A 236 12.13 4.44 17.40
C GLY A 236 12.03 3.92 15.98
N ASP A 237 13.18 3.87 15.34
CA ASP A 237 13.34 3.48 13.93
C ASP A 237 14.58 2.56 13.77
N VAL A 238 14.33 1.38 13.20
CA VAL A 238 15.35 0.39 12.85
C VAL A 238 15.79 0.62 11.41
N VAL A 239 17.11 0.80 11.23
CA VAL A 239 17.73 0.92 9.92
C VAL A 239 17.35 -0.24 9.00
N GLY A 240 16.84 0.10 7.82
CA GLY A 240 16.46 -0.85 6.78
C GLY A 240 14.96 -0.91 6.58
N HIS A 241 14.48 -1.91 5.84
CA HIS A 241 13.05 -2.05 5.53
C HIS A 241 12.67 -3.52 5.32
N GLY A 242 11.38 -3.81 5.40
CA GLY A 242 10.84 -5.16 5.18
C GLY A 242 10.92 -6.07 6.40
N LEU A 243 10.80 -7.38 6.17
CA LEU A 243 10.55 -8.35 7.25
C LEU A 243 11.72 -8.48 8.24
N GLU A 244 12.96 -8.37 7.76
CA GLU A 244 14.15 -8.42 8.63
C GLU A 244 14.19 -7.24 9.60
N ALA A 245 13.94 -6.01 9.11
CA ALA A 245 13.87 -4.82 9.94
C ALA A 245 12.72 -4.89 10.95
N ALA A 246 11.54 -5.37 10.54
CA ALA A 246 10.42 -5.57 11.46
C ALA A 246 10.70 -6.62 12.55
N ALA A 247 11.42 -7.70 12.23
CA ALA A 247 11.81 -8.70 13.23
C ALA A 247 12.73 -8.07 14.30
N VAL A 248 13.72 -7.29 13.87
CA VAL A 248 14.61 -6.52 14.76
C VAL A 248 13.82 -5.51 15.58
N MET A 249 12.94 -4.74 14.93
CA MET A 249 12.06 -3.77 15.57
C MET A 249 11.28 -4.40 16.72
N GLY A 250 10.60 -5.53 16.49
CA GLY A 250 9.79 -6.15 17.54
C GLY A 250 10.62 -6.72 18.70
N MET A 251 11.86 -7.18 18.43
CA MET A 251 12.81 -7.55 19.48
C MET A 251 13.22 -6.33 20.33
N LEU A 252 13.58 -5.21 19.69
CA LEU A 252 13.99 -3.99 20.38
C LEU A 252 12.84 -3.34 21.14
N ARG A 253 11.65 -3.25 20.53
CA ARG A 253 10.42 -2.79 21.19
C ARG A 253 10.14 -3.60 22.45
N SER A 254 10.17 -4.94 22.34
CA SER A 254 9.91 -5.81 23.49
C SER A 254 10.96 -5.67 24.60
N ALA A 255 12.24 -5.57 24.22
CA ALA A 255 13.33 -5.35 25.17
C ALA A 255 13.19 -4.00 25.89
N LEU A 256 12.86 -2.93 25.15
CA LEU A 256 12.63 -1.60 25.71
C LEU A 256 11.41 -1.60 26.65
N SER A 257 10.31 -2.20 26.22
CA SER A 257 9.08 -2.31 27.04
C SER A 257 9.36 -3.01 28.37
N ALA A 258 10.14 -4.11 28.35
CA ALA A 258 10.56 -4.81 29.55
C ALA A 258 11.50 -3.95 30.42
N ALA A 259 12.47 -3.25 29.81
CA ALA A 259 13.41 -2.39 30.52
C ALA A 259 12.70 -1.21 31.21
N ILE A 260 11.72 -0.59 30.55
CA ILE A 260 10.88 0.48 31.11
C ILE A 260 10.12 0.01 32.35
N ARG A 261 9.59 -1.22 32.34
CA ARG A 261 8.89 -1.80 33.51
C ARG A 261 9.82 -2.14 34.66
N ALA A 262 11.08 -2.46 34.35
CA ALA A 262 12.06 -2.93 35.33
C ALA A 262 12.89 -1.80 35.97
N LEU A 263 13.02 -0.66 35.29
CA LEU A 263 13.94 0.42 35.65
C LEU A 263 13.18 1.73 35.85
N GLU A 264 13.62 2.52 36.84
CA GLU A 264 12.95 3.79 37.16
C GLU A 264 13.31 4.95 36.21
N ARG A 265 14.45 4.85 35.52
CA ARG A 265 15.05 5.95 34.75
C ARG A 265 15.09 5.64 33.25
N PRO A 266 14.59 6.55 32.39
CA PRO A 266 14.63 6.39 30.93
C PRO A 266 16.04 6.12 30.37
N ALA A 267 17.06 6.83 30.87
CA ALA A 267 18.44 6.60 30.45
C ALA A 267 18.92 5.16 30.71
N GLN A 268 18.56 4.57 31.86
CA GLN A 268 18.96 3.20 32.20
C GLN A 268 18.27 2.18 31.27
N ALA A 269 17.02 2.43 30.90
CA ALA A 269 16.30 1.57 29.96
C ALA A 269 16.91 1.65 28.55
N LEU A 270 17.35 2.82 28.10
CA LEU A 270 18.12 2.94 26.84
C LEU A 270 19.52 2.32 26.94
N ASP A 271 20.18 2.37 28.10
CA ASP A 271 21.47 1.70 28.31
C ASP A 271 21.34 0.18 28.13
N VAL A 272 20.31 -0.43 28.73
CA VAL A 272 20.00 -1.85 28.55
C VAL A 272 19.66 -2.16 27.10
N LEU A 273 18.82 -1.34 26.45
CA LEU A 273 18.48 -1.51 25.05
C LEU A 273 19.71 -1.44 24.14
N GLY A 274 20.61 -0.48 24.38
CA GLY A 274 21.85 -0.31 23.63
C GLY A 274 22.83 -1.47 23.81
N LEU A 275 22.86 -2.12 24.98
CA LEU A 275 23.61 -3.36 25.19
C LEU A 275 22.97 -4.54 24.45
N TYR A 276 21.65 -4.67 24.51
CA TYR A 276 20.91 -5.71 23.80
C TYR A 276 21.07 -5.59 22.28
N ALA A 277 20.99 -4.38 21.72
CA ALA A 277 21.16 -4.10 20.29
C ALA A 277 22.51 -4.61 19.74
N ARG A 278 23.57 -4.65 20.55
CA ARG A 278 24.87 -5.22 20.11
C ARG A 278 24.84 -6.72 19.87
N SER A 279 23.87 -7.42 20.44
CA SER A 279 23.69 -8.87 20.28
C SER A 279 22.72 -9.25 19.16
N VAL A 280 22.08 -8.25 18.54
CA VAL A 280 21.07 -8.44 17.49
C VAL A 280 21.63 -7.94 16.17
N GLU A 281 21.76 -8.84 15.20
CA GLU A 281 22.14 -8.46 13.84
C GLU A 281 21.09 -7.52 13.23
N GLY A 282 21.53 -6.43 12.59
CA GLY A 282 20.64 -5.40 12.05
C GLY A 282 20.15 -4.33 13.04
N ALA A 283 20.43 -4.45 14.35
CA ALA A 283 20.01 -3.46 15.36
C ALA A 283 21.00 -2.30 15.58
N LEU A 284 22.17 -2.33 14.92
CA LEU A 284 23.15 -1.26 15.04
C LEU A 284 22.62 0.01 14.36
N ASN A 285 22.88 1.16 14.97
CA ASN A 285 22.43 2.48 14.51
C ASN A 285 20.90 2.69 14.56
N THR A 286 20.13 1.78 15.18
CA THR A 286 18.73 2.03 15.50
C THR A 286 18.61 3.29 16.36
N THR A 287 17.63 4.13 16.03
CA THR A 287 17.32 5.33 16.81
C THR A 287 16.13 5.06 17.72
N ALA A 288 16.13 5.65 18.91
CA ALA A 288 14.99 5.52 19.84
C ALA A 288 14.92 6.69 20.81
N VAL A 289 13.71 7.13 21.14
CA VAL A 289 13.45 8.08 22.21
C VAL A 289 12.34 7.56 23.12
N GLN A 290 12.48 7.81 24.41
CA GLN A 290 11.45 7.52 25.38
C GLN A 290 11.26 8.66 26.38
N ALA A 291 10.03 8.82 26.84
CA ALA A 291 9.62 9.80 27.82
C ALA A 291 8.75 9.13 28.88
N LEU A 292 9.17 9.24 30.14
CA LEU A 292 8.40 8.90 31.33
C LEU A 292 7.61 10.14 31.77
N VAL A 293 6.30 10.00 31.89
CA VAL A 293 5.40 11.04 32.39
C VAL A 293 4.98 10.71 33.81
N ASP A 294 5.15 11.68 34.69
CA ASP A 294 4.70 11.63 36.07
C ASP A 294 3.58 12.66 36.33
N PRO A 295 2.31 12.22 36.39
CA PRO A 295 1.17 13.09 36.66
C PRO A 295 1.18 13.76 38.02
N GLU A 296 1.80 13.15 39.04
CA GLU A 296 1.82 13.70 40.40
C GLU A 296 2.76 14.91 40.48
N SER A 297 3.98 14.75 39.96
CA SER A 297 4.98 15.82 39.96
C SER A 297 4.88 16.77 38.76
N ARG A 298 4.08 16.44 37.74
CA ARG A 298 3.96 17.15 36.45
C ARG A 298 5.31 17.30 35.74
N LEU A 299 6.04 16.19 35.70
CA LEU A 299 7.35 16.10 35.06
C LEU A 299 7.34 15.09 33.92
N ILE A 300 8.05 15.44 32.86
CA ILE A 300 8.46 14.54 31.80
C ILE A 300 9.96 14.30 31.99
N ILE A 301 10.37 13.05 32.12
CA ILE A 301 11.77 12.64 32.14
C ILE A 301 12.04 11.87 30.86
N TYR A 302 13.03 12.26 30.09
CA TYR A 302 13.28 11.68 28.77
C TYR A 302 14.76 11.41 28.52
N SER A 303 15.01 10.49 27.59
CA SER A 303 16.34 10.14 27.07
C SER A 303 16.19 9.78 25.60
N ASN A 304 17.17 10.17 24.78
CA ASN A 304 17.10 10.07 23.33
C ASN A 304 18.41 9.47 22.78
N ALA A 305 18.32 8.29 22.19
CA ALA A 305 19.40 7.61 21.47
C ALA A 305 19.29 7.90 19.96
N GLY A 306 19.77 9.06 19.54
CA GLY A 306 19.95 9.46 18.15
C GLY A 306 18.69 9.71 17.34
N HIS A 307 17.53 9.74 18.00
CA HIS A 307 16.23 9.99 17.38
C HIS A 307 15.89 11.48 17.35
N LEU A 308 14.83 11.85 16.64
CA LEU A 308 14.33 13.23 16.65
C LEU A 308 13.77 13.62 18.03
N PRO A 309 13.92 14.89 18.45
CA PRO A 309 13.45 15.33 19.76
C PRO A 309 11.92 15.34 19.82
N PRO A 310 11.32 14.81 20.91
CA PRO A 310 9.90 14.96 21.18
C PRO A 310 9.52 16.44 21.26
N VAL A 311 8.28 16.77 20.91
CA VAL A 311 7.76 18.14 21.02
C VAL A 311 6.80 18.21 22.20
N LEU A 312 7.05 19.14 23.12
CA LEU A 312 6.06 19.56 24.12
C LEU A 312 5.35 20.80 23.60
N VAL A 313 4.05 20.67 23.34
CA VAL A 313 3.19 21.77 22.89
C VAL A 313 2.42 22.30 24.09
N HIS A 314 2.66 23.55 24.44
CA HIS A 314 1.95 24.22 25.51
C HIS A 314 0.52 24.57 25.10
N ALA A 315 -0.38 24.68 26.08
CA ALA A 315 -1.78 25.04 25.84
C ALA A 315 -1.99 26.40 25.15
N ASP A 316 -0.99 27.29 25.16
CA ASP A 316 -1.00 28.57 24.45
C ASP A 316 -0.49 28.49 23.00
N GLY A 317 -0.03 27.32 22.55
CA GLY A 317 0.52 27.07 21.23
C GLY A 317 2.05 27.17 21.16
N GLY A 318 2.74 27.51 22.25
CA GLY A 318 4.20 27.43 22.32
C GLY A 318 4.68 25.98 22.13
N CYS A 319 5.78 25.79 21.41
CA CYS A 319 6.37 24.46 21.20
C CYS A 319 7.81 24.43 21.73
N GLU A 320 8.13 23.43 22.54
CA GLU A 320 9.48 23.14 23.05
C GLU A 320 9.96 21.80 22.47
N LEU A 321 11.13 21.81 21.83
CA LEU A 321 11.81 20.58 21.44
C LEU A 321 12.59 20.04 22.65
N LEU A 322 12.32 18.79 23.02
CA LEU A 322 12.96 18.10 24.14
C LEU A 322 14.31 17.50 23.69
N ASP A 323 15.31 18.35 23.47
CA ASP A 323 16.61 17.99 22.84
C ASP A 323 17.80 17.93 23.82
N ARG A 324 17.57 18.15 25.12
CA ARG A 324 18.65 18.28 26.13
C ARG A 324 19.26 16.96 26.58
N ALA A 325 18.77 15.83 26.07
CA ALA A 325 19.23 14.49 26.39
C ALA A 325 19.47 13.63 25.13
N THR A 326 19.90 14.27 24.04
CA THR A 326 20.26 13.61 22.80
C THR A 326 21.66 12.98 22.89
N ASP A 327 21.75 11.71 22.55
CA ASP A 327 22.96 10.90 22.44
C ASP A 327 23.02 10.31 21.00
N PRO A 328 24.13 9.71 20.54
CA PRO A 328 24.15 9.00 19.27
C PRO A 328 23.18 7.80 19.24
N PRO A 329 22.83 7.29 18.04
CA PRO A 329 22.03 6.08 17.89
C PRO A 329 22.59 4.86 18.64
N LEU A 330 21.73 3.87 18.87
CA LEU A 330 22.05 2.68 19.64
C LEU A 330 23.28 1.96 19.07
N ALA A 331 24.14 1.51 19.99
CA ALA A 331 25.33 0.71 19.71
C ALA A 331 26.38 1.33 18.75
N VAL A 332 26.26 2.61 18.38
CA VAL A 332 27.24 3.33 17.53
C VAL A 332 28.64 3.38 18.17
N ARG A 333 28.71 3.68 19.46
CA ARG A 333 30.00 3.79 20.17
C ARG A 333 30.60 2.40 20.42
N PRO A 334 31.92 2.21 20.27
CA PRO A 334 32.56 0.91 20.51
C PRO A 334 32.56 0.50 21.99
N GLN A 335 32.61 1.48 22.91
CA GLN A 335 32.41 1.25 24.34
C GLN A 335 31.06 1.80 24.80
N HIS A 336 30.47 1.14 25.79
CA HIS A 336 29.26 1.63 26.43
C HIS A 336 29.58 2.88 27.26
N VAL A 337 28.78 3.92 27.07
CA VAL A 337 28.79 5.17 27.84
C VAL A 337 27.34 5.38 28.30
N PRO A 338 27.10 5.71 29.59
CA PRO A 338 25.75 5.90 30.10
C PRO A 338 24.98 6.98 29.33
N SER A 339 23.73 6.68 29.00
CA SER A 339 22.85 7.58 28.28
C SER A 339 22.51 8.81 29.14
N PRO A 340 22.42 10.02 28.54
CA PRO A 340 21.96 11.19 29.25
C PRO A 340 20.45 11.13 29.51
N GLN A 341 19.96 11.89 30.49
CA GLN A 341 18.53 12.16 30.68
C GLN A 341 18.31 13.62 31.02
N ALA A 342 17.15 14.14 30.64
CA ALA A 342 16.71 15.48 30.96
C ALA A 342 15.28 15.46 31.49
N THR A 343 14.85 16.61 32.02
CA THR A 343 13.52 16.78 32.61
C THR A 343 12.90 18.06 32.08
N ALA A 344 11.60 18.00 31.78
CA ALA A 344 10.76 19.13 31.44
C ALA A 344 9.52 19.14 32.36
N THR A 345 9.03 20.32 32.70
CA THR A 345 7.76 20.50 33.42
C THR A 345 6.65 20.74 32.43
N TYR A 346 5.44 20.28 32.73
CA TYR A 346 4.27 20.53 31.88
C TYR A 346 3.09 21.11 32.66
N GLY A 347 2.25 21.87 31.95
CA GLY A 347 0.97 22.39 32.44
C GLY A 347 -0.20 21.47 32.06
N PRO A 348 -1.32 21.51 32.80
CA PRO A 348 -2.53 20.83 32.38
C PRO A 348 -2.99 21.32 31.01
N GLY A 349 -3.25 20.38 30.10
CA GLY A 349 -3.61 20.68 28.72
C GLY A 349 -2.43 20.81 27.77
N ASP A 350 -1.18 20.67 28.22
CA ASP A 350 -0.04 20.55 27.32
C ASP A 350 -0.11 19.21 26.55
N THR A 351 0.59 19.11 25.43
CA THR A 351 0.58 17.91 24.57
C THR A 351 2.00 17.46 24.28
N LEU A 352 2.31 16.21 24.61
CA LEU A 352 3.57 15.57 24.26
C LEU A 352 3.42 14.81 22.95
N VAL A 353 4.34 15.04 22.02
CA VAL A 353 4.34 14.43 20.67
C VAL A 353 5.66 13.73 20.41
N LEU A 354 5.60 12.43 20.13
CA LEU A 354 6.73 11.61 19.71
C LEU A 354 6.46 11.10 18.29
N TYR A 355 7.48 11.11 17.43
CA TYR A 355 7.33 10.80 16.02
C TYR A 355 8.65 10.30 15.44
N THR A 356 8.57 9.50 14.39
CA THR A 356 9.72 9.09 13.57
C THR A 356 9.98 10.08 12.44
N ASP A 357 11.13 9.95 11.78
CA ASP A 357 11.63 10.90 10.80
C ASP A 357 10.77 11.00 9.54
N GLY A 358 10.07 9.95 9.13
CA GLY A 358 9.15 10.00 7.99
C GLY A 358 8.00 11.02 8.14
N LEU A 359 7.74 11.53 9.35
CA LEU A 359 6.81 12.64 9.56
C LEU A 359 7.36 13.97 9.02
N VAL A 360 8.67 14.20 9.09
CA VAL A 360 9.30 15.52 8.86
C VAL A 360 10.38 15.52 7.78
N GLU A 361 11.06 14.39 7.54
CA GLU A 361 12.16 14.26 6.62
C GLU A 361 11.68 14.33 5.16
N ARG A 362 12.38 15.14 4.37
CA ARG A 362 12.11 15.30 2.94
C ARG A 362 13.41 15.38 2.17
N ARG A 363 13.47 14.70 1.02
CA ARG A 363 14.66 14.70 0.16
C ARG A 363 14.99 16.12 -0.31
N GLY A 364 16.25 16.51 -0.11
CA GLY A 364 16.76 17.81 -0.54
C GLY A 364 16.36 18.97 0.36
N GLU A 365 15.85 18.68 1.56
CA GLU A 365 15.50 19.67 2.56
C GLU A 365 16.22 19.38 3.88
N ASP A 366 16.56 20.44 4.61
CA ASP A 366 17.16 20.33 5.94
C ASP A 366 16.12 19.85 6.96
N ILE A 367 16.54 18.99 7.88
CA ILE A 367 15.69 18.46 8.95
C ILE A 367 15.08 19.59 9.81
N ASP A 368 15.82 20.68 10.02
CA ASP A 368 15.36 21.84 10.78
C ASP A 368 14.12 22.50 10.15
N ALA A 369 14.04 22.50 8.81
CA ALA A 369 12.86 23.02 8.11
C ALA A 369 11.64 22.09 8.30
N GLY A 370 11.87 20.78 8.39
CA GLY A 370 10.87 19.78 8.77
C GLY A 370 10.33 20.02 10.17
N LEU A 371 11.22 20.16 11.14
CA LEU A 371 10.89 20.43 12.54
C LEU A 371 10.14 21.75 12.72
N ALA A 372 10.58 22.82 12.04
CA ALA A 372 9.92 24.12 12.10
C ALA A 372 8.48 24.08 11.57
N ARG A 373 8.22 23.33 10.48
CA ARG A 373 6.85 23.11 9.99
C ARG A 373 6.02 22.29 10.96
N LEU A 374 6.58 21.21 11.51
CA LEU A 374 5.90 20.39 12.50
C LEU A 374 5.44 21.26 13.68
N ALA A 375 6.35 22.04 14.25
CA ALA A 375 6.05 22.97 15.34
C ALA A 375 4.96 24.00 14.96
N GLY A 376 4.99 24.54 13.73
CA GLY A 376 3.95 25.44 13.23
C GLY A 376 2.55 24.80 13.19
N VAL A 377 2.45 23.56 12.68
CA VAL A 377 1.17 22.83 12.64
C VAL A 377 0.69 22.47 14.04
N LEU A 378 1.60 22.04 14.91
CA LEU A 378 1.31 21.70 16.31
C LEU A 378 0.80 22.90 17.11
N GLY A 379 1.47 24.05 16.99
CA GLY A 379 1.10 25.27 17.70
C GLY A 379 -0.29 25.78 17.32
N GLU A 380 -0.64 25.74 16.04
CA GLU A 380 -1.98 26.09 15.56
C GLU A 380 -3.07 25.10 16.00
N GLY A 381 -2.70 23.83 16.14
CA GLY A 381 -3.57 22.73 16.55
C GLY A 381 -3.60 22.46 18.06
N SER A 382 -2.97 23.29 18.89
CA SER A 382 -2.74 23.01 20.32
C SER A 382 -4.01 22.71 21.13
N ARG A 383 -5.17 23.20 20.68
CA ARG A 383 -6.48 23.00 21.33
C ARG A 383 -7.29 21.82 20.77
N LEU A 384 -6.84 21.17 19.70
CA LEU A 384 -7.50 20.00 19.13
C LEU A 384 -7.29 18.80 20.04
N ASP A 385 -8.26 17.90 20.16
CA ASP A 385 -7.99 16.61 20.81
C ASP A 385 -6.89 15.83 20.05
N PRO A 386 -6.19 14.89 20.72
CA PRO A 386 -5.07 14.16 20.13
C PRO A 386 -5.38 13.50 18.78
N GLY A 387 -6.60 12.99 18.60
CA GLY A 387 -7.01 12.32 17.36
C GLY A 387 -7.07 13.29 16.18
N HIS A 388 -7.79 14.39 16.34
CA HIS A 388 -7.88 15.43 15.30
C HIS A 388 -6.54 16.13 15.06
N LEU A 389 -5.71 16.29 16.10
CA LEU A 389 -4.35 16.83 15.93
C LEU A 389 -3.49 15.91 15.06
N ALA A 390 -3.53 14.59 15.31
CA ALA A 390 -2.80 13.61 14.51
C ALA A 390 -3.24 13.64 13.04
N ASP A 391 -4.54 13.64 12.77
CA ASP A 391 -5.07 13.67 11.41
C ASP A 391 -4.73 14.98 10.68
N SER A 392 -4.77 16.11 11.41
CA SER A 392 -4.35 17.43 10.90
C SER A 392 -2.87 17.45 10.53
N LEU A 393 -2.00 16.86 11.36
CA LEU A 393 -0.57 16.73 11.08
C LEU A 393 -0.32 15.94 9.80
N LEU A 394 -0.89 14.74 9.69
CA LEU A 394 -0.71 13.89 8.52
C LEU A 394 -1.20 14.58 7.24
N THR A 395 -2.32 15.30 7.32
CA THR A 395 -2.88 16.03 6.18
C THR A 395 -1.98 17.19 5.76
N ARG A 396 -1.61 18.06 6.71
CA ARG A 396 -0.86 19.30 6.42
C ARG A 396 0.60 19.06 6.08
N LEU A 397 1.17 17.94 6.54
CA LEU A 397 2.53 17.54 6.20
C LEU A 397 2.61 16.73 4.89
N GLY A 398 1.46 16.45 4.26
CA GLY A 398 1.39 15.82 2.93
C GLY A 398 1.41 14.30 2.94
N LEU A 399 1.05 13.67 4.06
CA LEU A 399 1.07 12.22 4.27
C LEU A 399 -0.31 11.56 4.15
N ALA A 400 -1.37 12.31 3.83
CA ALA A 400 -2.73 11.78 3.68
C ALA A 400 -2.86 10.70 2.59
N GLY A 401 -1.95 10.69 1.60
CA GLY A 401 -1.89 9.68 0.53
C GLY A 401 -0.83 8.60 0.74
N GLY A 402 -0.18 8.57 1.91
CA GLY A 402 0.95 7.70 2.22
C GLY A 402 2.31 8.43 2.17
N GLY A 403 3.21 8.03 3.06
CA GLY A 403 4.58 8.55 3.15
C GLY A 403 5.54 7.87 2.17
N ARG A 404 6.66 8.53 1.90
CA ARG A 404 7.81 7.91 1.22
C ARG A 404 8.66 7.08 2.17
N ASP A 405 8.63 7.46 3.44
CA ASP A 405 9.20 6.72 4.53
C ASP A 405 8.09 6.27 5.48
N ASP A 406 8.45 5.36 6.36
CA ASP A 406 7.56 4.92 7.41
C ASP A 406 7.31 6.02 8.44
N THR A 407 6.16 5.98 9.12
CA THR A 407 5.84 7.00 10.13
C THR A 407 5.11 6.38 11.30
N ALA A 408 5.69 6.48 12.50
CA ALA A 408 5.01 6.29 13.76
C ALA A 408 4.83 7.64 14.46
N LEU A 409 3.65 7.88 15.04
CA LEU A 409 3.28 9.11 15.74
C LEU A 409 2.47 8.76 16.98
N ILE A 410 2.92 9.21 18.16
CA ILE A 410 2.14 9.19 19.40
C ILE A 410 1.92 10.63 19.87
N ILE A 411 0.66 10.97 20.16
CA ILE A 411 0.25 12.25 20.75
C ILE A 411 -0.42 11.97 22.09
N VAL A 412 0.04 12.62 23.15
CA VAL A 412 -0.47 12.48 24.52
C VAL A 412 -0.88 13.85 25.05
N ARG A 413 -2.15 14.01 25.44
CA ARG A 413 -2.61 15.18 26.20
C ARG A 413 -2.30 14.97 27.68
N LEU A 414 -1.67 15.97 28.31
CA LEU A 414 -1.10 15.91 29.66
C LEU A 414 -1.87 16.70 30.73
#